data_AF-A0A0G1N5A4-F1
#
_entry.id   AF-A0A0G1N5A4-F1
#
_cell.length_a   1.000
_cell.length_b   1.000
_cell.length_c   1.000
_cell.angle_alpha   90.00
_cell.angle_beta   90.00
_cell.angle_gamma   90.00
#
_symmetry.space_group_name_H-M   'P 1'
#
loop_
_entity.id
_entity.type
_entity.pdbx_description
1 polymer ?
#
loop_
_entity_poly.entity_id
_entity_poly.type
_entity_poly.pdbx_seq_one_letter_code
_entity_poly.pdbx_strand_id
1 'polypeptide(L)'
;MKGFFLKDRDKKRGFTIIEALVLLFIFMVIVTTFYRFFASGTYLVLEAKKKLIAVNIANERIEFIRSLPYGEVGTVSGVPLGDIDSLETVTRGNYGFEVLTSIVYHNDEYDGTGTDSEPNDYKKIAVSVKWGEGAQSQTVSLSSIVAPFGEEVAIAGGILNVSVIDIAGAPVPDVSVNISNLSVSYNQNVTTNASGGVTLIGLPVSNQQYVITLGKTGFEDDVFTLPPYPATSFYPTNVHSSVISGSTTNAVFSFSRQSDFTIKFINPIDDSVIPDIGFSLEGGRVIGTNTDGSLVHNFDEDSLAADSSGEESITDASPGQYTVNVSDPNYVFWKTDSGSGNNADEILVEQGESGQTKDVYLLDKTRDSYFVKITDSVTGAPLEGVLVEVSSVPLGFTDTTQADEYGYGFISGDEDDILAAGETYNVKLTKPGYSDKNDDTVVISQLTQGELSIDPQ
;
A
#
# COMPACT_ATOMS: atom_id res chain seq x y z
N MET A 1 23.89 103.11 -11.59
CA MET A 1 24.81 102.98 -10.45
C MET A 1 25.10 101.49 -10.26
N LYS A 2 26.32 101.04 -10.53
CA LYS A 2 26.74 99.63 -10.38
C LYS A 2 26.79 99.28 -8.88
N GLY A 3 26.00 98.29 -8.45
CA GLY A 3 26.13 97.64 -7.14
C GLY A 3 26.70 96.24 -7.33
N PHE A 4 28.00 96.10 -7.10
CA PHE A 4 28.74 94.84 -7.14
C PHE A 4 28.44 94.07 -5.84
N PHE A 5 27.45 93.18 -5.87
CA PHE A 5 27.19 92.27 -4.75
C PHE A 5 28.11 91.04 -4.86
N LEU A 6 28.99 90.91 -3.87
CA LEU A 6 29.84 89.75 -3.68
C LEU A 6 28.95 88.51 -3.53
N LYS A 7 29.10 87.56 -4.46
CA LYS A 7 28.44 86.27 -4.42
C LYS A 7 29.10 85.42 -3.34
N ASP A 8 28.42 85.26 -2.20
CA ASP A 8 28.76 84.23 -1.23
C ASP A 8 28.73 82.87 -1.93
N ARG A 9 29.87 82.18 -1.93
CA ARG A 9 29.95 80.80 -2.43
C ARG A 9 29.29 79.92 -1.38
N ASP A 10 28.02 79.58 -1.59
CA ASP A 10 27.40 78.44 -0.92
C ASP A 10 28.32 77.23 -1.08
N LYS A 11 28.89 76.78 0.04
CA LYS A 11 29.61 75.50 0.11
C LYS A 11 28.59 74.42 -0.22
N LYS A 12 28.52 74.01 -1.50
CA LYS A 12 27.79 72.80 -1.89
C LYS A 12 28.44 71.64 -1.15
N ARG A 13 27.83 71.23 -0.03
CA ARG A 13 28.22 70.02 0.71
C ARG A 13 28.09 68.86 -0.28
N GLY A 14 29.21 68.18 -0.54
CA GLY A 14 29.23 66.97 -1.37
C GLY A 14 28.49 65.84 -0.65
N PHE A 15 28.01 64.86 -1.42
CA PHE A 15 27.41 63.63 -0.87
C PHE A 15 28.46 62.86 -0.08
N THR A 16 28.08 62.33 1.09
CA THR A 16 28.91 61.38 1.81
C THR A 16 28.86 60.00 1.12
N ILE A 17 29.94 59.22 1.22
CA ILE A 17 29.98 57.85 0.66
C ILE A 17 28.86 56.99 1.24
N ILE A 18 28.53 57.18 2.52
CA ILE A 18 27.46 56.43 3.20
C ILE A 18 26.07 56.78 2.64
N GLU A 19 25.77 58.05 2.36
CA GLU A 19 24.50 58.45 1.74
C GLU A 19 24.35 57.88 0.32
N ALA A 20 25.44 57.84 -0.46
CA ALA A 20 25.43 57.22 -1.78
C ALA A 20 25.20 55.71 -1.72
N LEU A 21 25.79 55.02 -0.74
CA LEU A 21 25.58 53.57 -0.53
C LEU A 21 24.16 53.26 -0.08
N VAL A 22 23.59 54.04 0.85
CA VAL A 22 22.20 53.86 1.29
C VAL A 22 21.22 54.11 0.14
N LEU A 23 21.45 55.14 -0.67
CA LEU A 23 20.61 55.42 -1.84
C LEU A 23 20.72 54.32 -2.91
N LEU A 24 21.93 53.81 -3.16
CA LEU A 24 22.15 52.67 -4.07
C LEU A 24 21.43 51.42 -3.56
N PHE A 25 21.50 51.13 -2.26
CA PHE A 25 20.84 49.99 -1.65
C PHE A 25 19.32 50.07 -1.80
N ILE A 26 18.72 51.22 -1.46
CA ILE A 26 17.28 51.45 -1.62
C ILE A 26 16.88 51.33 -3.09
N PHE A 27 17.67 51.90 -4.00
CA PHE A 27 17.41 51.80 -5.44
C PHE A 27 17.47 50.36 -5.95
N MET A 28 18.47 49.58 -5.53
CA MET A 28 18.57 48.15 -5.87
C MET A 28 17.33 47.39 -5.41
N VAL A 29 16.90 47.57 -4.16
CA VAL A 29 15.71 46.89 -3.62
C VAL A 29 14.46 47.23 -4.44
N ILE A 30 14.27 48.50 -4.79
CA ILE A 30 13.14 48.96 -5.61
C ILE A 30 13.20 48.34 -7.01
N VAL A 31 14.34 48.42 -7.69
CA VAL A 31 14.51 47.90 -9.06
C VAL A 31 14.32 46.38 -9.08
N THR A 32 14.85 45.63 -8.12
CA THR A 32 14.68 44.18 -8.06
C THR A 32 13.22 43.80 -7.80
N THR A 33 12.53 44.55 -6.94
CA THR A 33 11.11 44.31 -6.63
C THR A 33 10.24 44.57 -7.85
N PHE A 34 10.48 45.71 -8.53
CA PHE A 34 9.76 46.08 -9.75
C PHE A 34 10.02 45.07 -10.88
N TYR A 35 11.27 44.65 -11.07
CA TYR A 35 11.62 43.65 -12.07
C TYR A 35 10.93 42.30 -11.80
N ARG A 36 10.94 41.81 -10.55
CA ARG A 36 10.23 40.59 -10.17
C ARG A 36 8.72 40.69 -10.38
N PHE A 37 8.13 41.83 -10.02
CA PHE A 37 6.71 42.10 -10.26
C PHE A 37 6.38 42.06 -11.76
N PHE A 38 7.17 42.72 -12.60
CA PHE A 38 6.96 42.74 -14.04
C PHE A 38 7.16 41.36 -14.69
N ALA A 39 8.19 40.62 -14.28
CA ALA A 39 8.46 39.27 -14.74
C ALA A 39 7.32 38.31 -14.35
N SER A 40 6.85 38.36 -13.10
CA SER A 40 5.72 37.56 -12.63
C SER A 40 4.41 37.92 -13.35
N GLY A 41 4.13 39.21 -13.53
CA GLY A 41 2.96 39.67 -14.29
C GLY A 41 2.99 39.16 -15.74
N THR A 42 4.15 39.20 -16.39
CA THR A 42 4.32 38.67 -17.74
C THR A 42 4.10 37.15 -17.78
N TYR A 43 4.64 36.42 -16.79
CA TYR A 43 4.43 34.98 -16.66
C TYR A 43 2.93 34.62 -16.53
N LEU A 44 2.19 35.34 -15.69
CA LEU A 44 0.75 35.15 -15.53
C LEU A 44 -0.04 35.41 -16.83
N VAL A 45 0.33 36.46 -17.58
CA VAL A 45 -0.28 36.75 -18.89
C VAL A 45 0.00 35.63 -19.89
N LEU A 46 1.22 35.08 -19.90
CA LEU A 46 1.57 33.95 -20.77
C LEU A 46 0.79 32.69 -20.40
N GLU A 47 0.67 32.36 -19.11
CA GLU A 47 -0.12 31.21 -18.66
C GLU A 47 -1.61 31.38 -18.99
N ALA A 48 -2.17 32.59 -18.80
CA ALA A 48 -3.54 32.89 -19.21
C ALA A 48 -3.76 32.72 -20.71
N LYS A 49 -2.78 33.12 -21.53
CA LYS A 49 -2.81 32.93 -22.99
C LYS A 49 -2.77 31.43 -23.36
N LYS A 50 -1.90 30.63 -22.73
CA LYS A 50 -1.85 29.18 -22.95
C LYS A 50 -3.16 28.52 -22.56
N LYS A 51 -3.76 28.90 -21.43
CA LYS A 51 -5.07 28.41 -20.99
C LYS A 51 -6.17 28.71 -22.00
N LEU A 52 -6.22 29.93 -22.55
CA LEU A 52 -7.19 30.28 -23.60
C LEU A 52 -7.00 29.43 -24.87
N ILE A 53 -5.75 29.16 -25.27
CA ILE A 53 -5.46 28.27 -26.40
C ILE A 53 -5.92 26.85 -26.08
N ALA A 54 -5.62 26.33 -24.90
CA ALA A 54 -6.02 25.00 -24.45
C ALA A 54 -7.55 24.82 -24.43
N VAL A 55 -8.31 25.83 -23.95
CA VAL A 55 -9.78 25.83 -24.03
C VAL A 55 -10.27 25.77 -25.48
N ASN A 56 -9.64 26.53 -26.39
CA ASN A 56 -10.03 26.48 -27.81
C ASN A 56 -9.70 25.12 -28.44
N ILE A 57 -8.55 24.51 -28.13
CA ILE A 57 -8.20 23.15 -28.59
C ILE A 57 -9.22 22.14 -28.07
N ALA A 58 -9.58 22.21 -26.78
CA ALA A 58 -10.56 21.31 -26.19
C ALA A 58 -11.95 21.46 -26.84
N ASN A 59 -12.40 22.69 -27.09
CA ASN A 59 -13.65 22.96 -27.81
C ASN A 59 -13.60 22.44 -29.25
N GLU A 60 -12.52 22.71 -29.99
CA GLU A 60 -12.32 22.21 -31.35
C GLU A 60 -12.41 20.69 -31.40
N ARG A 61 -11.80 20.00 -30.42
CA ARG A 61 -11.87 18.54 -30.30
C ARG A 61 -13.28 18.05 -29.99
N ILE A 62 -14.00 18.69 -29.06
CA ILE A 62 -15.39 18.33 -28.75
C ILE A 62 -16.30 18.52 -29.97
N GLU A 63 -16.19 19.65 -30.68
CA GLU A 63 -17.00 19.91 -31.87
C GLU A 63 -16.67 18.94 -33.02
N PHE A 64 -15.39 18.59 -33.19
CA PHE A 64 -14.99 17.54 -34.12
C PHE A 64 -15.69 16.21 -33.78
N ILE A 65 -15.62 15.76 -32.52
CA ILE A 65 -16.26 14.51 -32.10
C ILE A 65 -17.78 14.57 -32.27
N ARG A 66 -18.42 15.70 -31.94
CA ARG A 66 -19.87 15.92 -32.12
C ARG A 66 -20.30 15.96 -33.58
N SER A 67 -19.38 16.24 -34.51
CA SER A 67 -19.66 16.23 -35.94
C SER A 67 -19.68 14.83 -36.57
N LEU A 68 -19.15 13.83 -35.85
CA LEU A 68 -19.10 12.45 -36.33
C LEU A 68 -20.47 11.76 -36.15
N PRO A 69 -20.82 10.82 -37.04
CA PRO A 69 -21.94 9.91 -36.82
C PRO A 69 -21.78 9.17 -35.49
N TYR A 70 -22.88 8.94 -34.76
CA TYR A 70 -22.84 8.27 -33.45
C TYR A 70 -22.02 6.97 -33.45
N GLY A 71 -22.13 6.16 -34.50
CA GLY A 71 -21.39 4.90 -34.64
C GLY A 71 -19.87 5.05 -34.75
N GLU A 72 -19.37 6.18 -35.24
CA GLU A 72 -17.94 6.48 -35.42
C GLU A 72 -17.31 7.18 -34.22
N VAL A 73 -18.13 7.65 -33.27
CA VAL A 73 -17.66 8.27 -32.03
C VAL A 73 -17.04 7.20 -31.14
N GLY A 74 -15.73 7.06 -31.18
CA GLY A 74 -14.98 6.08 -30.41
C GLY A 74 -13.48 6.29 -30.58
N THR A 75 -12.69 5.66 -29.71
CA THR A 75 -11.22 5.77 -29.76
C THR A 75 -10.58 4.53 -30.38
N VAL A 76 -9.37 4.68 -30.94
CA VAL A 76 -8.67 3.61 -31.66
C VAL A 76 -8.48 2.34 -30.82
N SER A 77 -8.22 2.48 -29.53
CA SER A 77 -7.97 1.38 -28.59
C SER A 77 -9.02 1.27 -27.47
N GLY A 78 -10.16 1.95 -27.61
CA GLY A 78 -11.19 2.03 -26.58
C GLY A 78 -12.50 1.40 -26.97
N VAL A 79 -13.46 1.52 -26.06
CA VAL A 79 -14.83 1.05 -26.21
C VAL A 79 -15.72 2.22 -25.82
N PRO A 80 -16.46 2.82 -26.77
CA PRO A 80 -16.60 2.42 -28.19
C PRO A 80 -15.32 2.55 -29.03
N LEU A 81 -15.16 1.62 -29.98
CA LEU A 81 -14.09 1.66 -30.98
C LEU A 81 -14.40 2.72 -32.04
N GLY A 82 -13.37 3.45 -32.49
CA GLY A 82 -13.47 4.45 -33.55
C GLY A 82 -12.09 4.95 -33.96
N ASP A 83 -12.03 6.04 -34.73
CA ASP A 83 -10.79 6.53 -35.35
C ASP A 83 -10.11 7.67 -34.57
N ILE A 84 -10.59 7.96 -33.35
CA ILE A 84 -10.07 9.07 -32.55
C ILE A 84 -8.88 8.59 -31.71
N ASP A 85 -7.72 9.21 -31.90
CA ASP A 85 -6.58 8.99 -31.02
C ASP A 85 -6.91 9.50 -29.60
N SER A 86 -6.70 8.64 -28.61
CA SER A 86 -6.90 8.96 -27.19
C SER A 86 -5.84 9.92 -26.66
N LEU A 87 -4.66 9.95 -27.28
CA LEU A 87 -3.56 10.84 -26.96
C LEU A 87 -2.98 11.44 -28.23
N GLU A 88 -2.98 12.77 -28.33
CA GLU A 88 -2.36 13.51 -29.43
C GLU A 88 -1.56 14.71 -28.91
N THR A 89 -0.52 15.12 -29.65
CA THR A 89 0.21 16.36 -29.37
C THR A 89 -0.11 17.42 -30.41
N VAL A 90 -0.49 18.61 -29.94
CA VAL A 90 -0.91 19.73 -30.79
C VAL A 90 -0.02 20.93 -30.51
N THR A 91 0.50 21.54 -31.56
CA THR A 91 1.24 22.80 -31.45
C THR A 91 0.39 23.95 -31.99
N ARG A 92 0.20 25.01 -31.20
CA ARG A 92 -0.50 26.24 -31.61
C ARG A 92 0.39 27.45 -31.34
N GLY A 93 0.90 28.08 -32.39
CA GLY A 93 1.93 29.10 -32.28
C GLY A 93 3.27 28.48 -31.85
N ASN A 94 3.84 28.97 -30.74
CA ASN A 94 5.11 28.46 -30.17
C ASN A 94 4.91 27.61 -28.90
N TYR A 95 3.69 27.12 -28.65
CA TYR A 95 3.38 26.31 -27.47
C TYR A 95 2.89 24.93 -27.91
N GLY A 96 3.46 23.89 -27.29
CA GLY A 96 2.99 22.50 -27.40
C GLY A 96 1.96 22.18 -26.32
N PHE A 97 0.99 21.36 -26.69
CA PHE A 97 -0.08 20.88 -25.85
C PHE A 97 -0.23 19.38 -26.03
N GLU A 98 -0.59 18.69 -24.95
CA GLU A 98 -0.95 17.28 -24.95
C GLU A 98 -2.47 17.19 -24.75
N VAL A 99 -3.15 16.52 -25.68
CA VAL A 99 -4.61 16.39 -25.68
C VAL A 99 -4.95 14.93 -25.40
N LEU A 100 -5.64 14.69 -24.30
CA LEU A 100 -6.17 13.40 -23.90
C LEU A 100 -7.67 13.38 -24.16
N THR A 101 -8.14 12.42 -24.95
CA THR A 101 -9.56 12.20 -25.26
C THR A 101 -10.01 10.85 -24.71
N SER A 102 -11.04 10.86 -23.88
CA SER A 102 -11.72 9.66 -23.37
C SER A 102 -13.17 9.65 -23.86
N ILE A 103 -13.60 8.50 -24.38
CA ILE A 103 -14.97 8.25 -24.86
C ILE A 103 -15.41 6.91 -24.28
N VAL A 104 -16.50 6.93 -23.52
CA VAL A 104 -17.05 5.73 -22.87
C VAL A 104 -18.57 5.70 -23.00
N TYR A 105 -19.15 4.52 -23.06
CA TYR A 105 -20.59 4.35 -22.87
C TYR A 105 -20.99 4.70 -21.43
N HIS A 106 -22.18 5.24 -21.27
CA HIS A 106 -22.73 5.65 -19.98
C HIS A 106 -24.18 5.17 -19.85
N ASN A 107 -24.50 4.61 -18.69
CA ASN A 107 -25.84 4.25 -18.25
C ASN A 107 -26.39 5.38 -17.34
N ASP A 108 -27.49 6.01 -17.72
CA ASP A 108 -28.22 7.02 -16.95
C ASP A 108 -29.14 6.37 -15.90
N GLU A 109 -29.43 7.09 -14.82
CA GLU A 109 -30.25 6.52 -13.74
C GLU A 109 -31.76 6.54 -14.05
N TYR A 110 -32.16 7.09 -15.19
CA TYR A 110 -33.56 7.43 -15.48
C TYR A 110 -34.46 6.21 -15.75
N ASP A 111 -33.95 5.17 -16.41
CA ASP A 111 -34.65 3.91 -16.72
C ASP A 111 -34.09 2.68 -15.98
N GLY A 112 -32.94 2.83 -15.34
CA GLY A 112 -32.49 1.99 -14.23
C GLY A 112 -31.09 1.41 -14.41
N THR A 113 -30.27 1.39 -13.37
CA THR A 113 -28.83 1.11 -13.50
C THR A 113 -28.42 -0.37 -13.47
N GLY A 114 -29.36 -1.32 -13.29
CA GLY A 114 -29.01 -2.74 -13.06
C GLY A 114 -29.95 -3.81 -13.59
N THR A 115 -31.16 -3.44 -14.01
CA THR A 115 -32.10 -4.33 -14.74
C THR A 115 -32.36 -3.87 -16.16
N ASP A 116 -31.71 -2.80 -16.57
CA ASP A 116 -31.78 -2.27 -17.91
C ASP A 116 -31.03 -3.19 -18.88
N SER A 117 -31.72 -3.56 -19.96
CA SER A 117 -31.21 -4.43 -21.01
C SER A 117 -30.25 -3.71 -21.96
N GLU A 118 -30.26 -2.37 -21.98
CA GLU A 118 -29.47 -1.54 -22.88
C GLU A 118 -28.74 -0.39 -22.14
N PRO A 119 -27.78 -0.69 -21.24
CA PRO A 119 -27.13 0.28 -20.33
C PRO A 119 -26.15 1.25 -21.01
N ASN A 120 -26.38 1.59 -22.26
CA ASN A 120 -25.50 2.33 -23.14
C ASN A 120 -26.19 3.53 -23.78
N ASP A 121 -26.92 4.27 -22.97
CA ASP A 121 -27.84 5.36 -23.33
C ASP A 121 -27.14 6.43 -24.15
N TYR A 122 -25.92 6.79 -23.76
CA TYR A 122 -25.10 7.74 -24.49
C TYR A 122 -23.61 7.48 -24.35
N LYS A 123 -22.83 8.13 -25.21
CA LYS A 123 -21.38 8.19 -25.13
C LYS A 123 -20.98 9.47 -24.41
N LYS A 124 -20.27 9.34 -23.29
CA LYS A 124 -19.67 10.47 -22.57
C LYS A 124 -18.28 10.74 -23.10
N ILE A 125 -18.02 11.99 -23.46
CA ILE A 125 -16.75 12.48 -23.99
C ILE A 125 -16.10 13.34 -22.91
N ALA A 126 -14.83 13.09 -22.64
CA ALA A 126 -13.98 13.97 -21.85
C ALA A 126 -12.71 14.30 -22.64
N VAL A 127 -12.42 15.60 -22.78
CA VAL A 127 -11.20 16.09 -23.42
C VAL A 127 -10.40 16.89 -22.40
N SER A 128 -9.17 16.48 -22.14
CA SER A 128 -8.23 17.19 -21.27
C SER A 128 -7.04 17.68 -22.09
N VAL A 129 -6.68 18.96 -21.93
CA VAL A 129 -5.56 19.59 -22.62
C VAL A 129 -4.58 20.10 -21.59
N LYS A 130 -3.35 19.59 -21.64
CA LYS A 130 -2.25 19.92 -20.73
C LYS A 130 -1.16 20.70 -21.46
N TRP A 131 -0.47 21.57 -20.73
CA TRP A 131 0.75 22.24 -21.18
C TRP A 131 1.79 22.32 -20.07
N GLY A 132 3.04 22.60 -20.42
CA GLY A 132 4.11 22.71 -19.44
C GLY A 132 4.37 21.38 -18.72
N GLU A 133 4.36 21.41 -17.39
CA GLU A 133 4.55 20.22 -16.54
C GLU A 133 3.22 19.49 -16.24
N GLY A 134 2.09 19.99 -16.75
CA GLY A 134 0.79 19.32 -16.58
C GLY A 134 0.21 19.43 -15.17
N ALA A 135 0.64 20.43 -14.38
CA ALA A 135 0.01 20.74 -13.09
C ALA A 135 -1.50 21.05 -13.25
N GLN A 136 -2.29 21.00 -12.16
CA GLN A 136 -3.72 21.34 -12.23
C GLN A 136 -3.97 22.75 -12.80
N SER A 137 -3.10 23.72 -12.50
CA SER A 137 -3.19 25.08 -13.06
C SER A 137 -2.87 25.15 -14.56
N GLN A 138 -2.24 24.09 -15.10
CA GLN A 138 -1.82 23.93 -16.49
C GLN A 138 -2.63 22.88 -17.26
N THR A 139 -3.84 22.59 -16.78
CA THR A 139 -4.75 21.64 -17.39
C THR A 139 -6.13 22.28 -17.58
N VAL A 140 -6.76 21.99 -18.71
CA VAL A 140 -8.16 22.33 -18.99
C VAL A 140 -8.89 21.05 -19.37
N SER A 141 -10.04 20.80 -18.75
CA SER A 141 -10.88 19.65 -19.08
C SER A 141 -12.28 20.12 -19.44
N LEU A 142 -12.81 19.61 -20.55
CA LEU A 142 -14.18 19.80 -21.00
C LEU A 142 -14.84 18.43 -21.17
N SER A 143 -16.17 18.39 -21.01
CA SER A 143 -16.94 17.17 -21.25
C SER A 143 -18.17 17.47 -22.10
N SER A 144 -18.62 16.45 -22.83
CA SER A 144 -19.85 16.49 -23.62
C SER A 144 -20.46 15.09 -23.66
N ILE A 145 -21.68 14.98 -24.17
CA ILE A 145 -22.35 13.71 -24.40
C ILE A 145 -22.83 13.65 -25.85
N VAL A 146 -22.88 12.44 -26.41
CA VAL A 146 -23.49 12.16 -27.71
C VAL A 146 -24.43 10.99 -27.50
N ALA A 147 -25.72 11.20 -27.75
CA ALA A 147 -26.74 10.17 -27.69
C ALA A 147 -27.01 9.61 -29.10
N PRO A 148 -27.44 8.33 -29.23
CA PRO A 148 -27.89 7.78 -30.48
C PRO A 148 -29.14 8.51 -30.98
N PHE A 149 -29.40 8.43 -32.28
CA PHE A 149 -30.67 8.90 -32.85
C PHE A 149 -31.71 7.78 -32.76
N GLY A 150 -32.76 7.97 -31.96
CA GLY A 150 -33.84 6.99 -31.77
C GLY A 150 -33.73 6.24 -30.45
N GLU A 151 -34.23 5.01 -30.42
CA GLU A 151 -34.12 4.10 -29.26
C GLU A 151 -32.68 3.60 -29.10
N GLU A 152 -32.30 3.27 -27.87
CA GLU A 152 -31.06 2.54 -27.60
C GLU A 152 -31.06 1.22 -28.36
N VAL A 153 -29.88 0.86 -28.84
CA VAL A 153 -29.66 -0.41 -29.52
C VAL A 153 -28.67 -1.19 -28.68
N ALA A 154 -28.98 -2.46 -28.45
CA ALA A 154 -28.06 -3.40 -27.81
C ALA A 154 -26.68 -3.32 -28.48
N ILE A 155 -25.67 -2.96 -27.69
CA ILE A 155 -24.28 -2.96 -28.15
C ILE A 155 -23.69 -4.36 -28.08
N ALA A 156 -22.81 -4.67 -29.04
CA ALA A 156 -22.01 -5.87 -28.99
C ALA A 156 -21.02 -5.81 -27.81
N GLY A 157 -20.73 -6.96 -27.19
CA GLY A 157 -19.83 -7.05 -26.06
C GLY A 157 -20.53 -7.30 -24.73
N GLY A 158 -19.78 -7.19 -23.64
CA GLY A 158 -20.27 -7.39 -22.28
C GLY A 158 -19.96 -6.22 -21.37
N ILE A 159 -20.34 -6.35 -20.10
CA ILE A 159 -20.09 -5.36 -19.06
C ILE A 159 -19.02 -5.91 -18.12
N LEU A 160 -18.02 -5.10 -17.81
CA LEU A 160 -17.04 -5.38 -16.77
C LEU A 160 -17.17 -4.33 -15.68
N ASN A 161 -17.56 -4.78 -14.49
CA ASN A 161 -17.56 -3.97 -13.29
C ASN A 161 -16.32 -4.32 -12.47
N VAL A 162 -15.53 -3.30 -12.15
CA VAL A 162 -14.35 -3.40 -11.29
C VAL A 162 -14.67 -2.68 -9.99
N SER A 163 -14.62 -3.39 -8.87
CA SER A 163 -14.79 -2.83 -7.53
C SER A 163 -13.49 -2.93 -6.76
N VAL A 164 -13.07 -1.80 -6.19
CA VAL A 164 -11.84 -1.69 -5.39
C VAL A 164 -12.22 -1.30 -3.97
N ILE A 165 -11.90 -2.18 -3.03
CA ILE A 165 -12.12 -2.02 -1.60
C ILE A 165 -10.78 -2.16 -0.87
N ASP A 166 -10.66 -1.62 0.34
CA ASP A 166 -9.48 -1.88 1.19
C ASP A 166 -9.64 -3.18 1.97
N ILE A 167 -8.64 -3.54 2.78
CA ILE A 167 -8.66 -4.73 3.64
C ILE A 167 -9.76 -4.69 4.73
N ALA A 168 -10.27 -3.50 5.07
CA ALA A 168 -11.40 -3.31 5.98
C ALA A 168 -12.77 -3.35 5.27
N GLY A 169 -12.79 -3.50 3.93
CA GLY A 169 -13.99 -3.54 3.11
C GLY A 169 -14.56 -2.17 2.74
N ALA A 170 -13.84 -1.07 3.02
CA ALA A 170 -14.25 0.27 2.62
C ALA A 170 -13.91 0.52 1.13
N PRO A 171 -14.75 1.24 0.37
CA PRO A 171 -14.46 1.56 -1.02
C PRO A 171 -13.26 2.49 -1.16
N VAL A 172 -12.41 2.25 -2.17
CA VAL A 172 -11.22 3.06 -2.44
C VAL A 172 -11.41 3.92 -3.70
N PRO A 173 -11.69 5.24 -3.54
CA PRO A 173 -11.87 6.14 -4.68
C PRO A 173 -10.52 6.54 -5.30
N ASP A 174 -10.56 7.13 -6.48
CA ASP A 174 -9.40 7.72 -7.16
C ASP A 174 -8.24 6.74 -7.41
N VAL A 175 -8.53 5.45 -7.60
CA VAL A 175 -7.57 4.42 -7.99
C VAL A 175 -7.45 4.41 -9.51
N SER A 176 -6.24 4.46 -10.06
CA SER A 176 -6.01 4.23 -11.47
C SER A 176 -6.18 2.74 -11.76
N VAL A 177 -7.10 2.41 -12.65
CA VAL A 177 -7.37 1.04 -13.10
C VAL A 177 -7.01 0.99 -14.58
N ASN A 178 -5.94 0.29 -14.92
CA ASN A 178 -5.65 -0.06 -16.31
C ASN A 178 -6.34 -1.38 -16.64
N ILE A 179 -7.14 -1.39 -17.71
CA ILE A 179 -7.75 -2.59 -18.26
C ILE A 179 -7.22 -2.75 -19.67
N SER A 180 -6.56 -3.88 -19.94
CA SER A 180 -5.99 -4.18 -21.25
C SER A 180 -6.29 -5.60 -21.69
N ASN A 181 -6.38 -5.79 -23.01
CA ASN A 181 -6.49 -7.09 -23.65
C ASN A 181 -5.88 -6.99 -25.06
N LEU A 182 -4.68 -7.56 -25.21
CA LEU A 182 -3.91 -7.49 -26.45
C LEU A 182 -4.59 -8.23 -27.61
N SER A 183 -5.39 -9.26 -27.34
CA SER A 183 -6.05 -10.06 -28.41
C SER A 183 -7.12 -9.29 -29.17
N VAL A 184 -7.65 -8.23 -28.57
CA VAL A 184 -8.69 -7.35 -29.14
C VAL A 184 -8.21 -5.89 -29.25
N SER A 185 -6.90 -5.65 -29.10
CA SER A 185 -6.28 -4.32 -29.15
C SER A 185 -6.93 -3.30 -28.19
N TYR A 186 -7.43 -3.76 -27.04
CA TYR A 186 -8.06 -2.92 -26.03
C TYR A 186 -7.04 -2.50 -24.97
N ASN A 187 -6.96 -1.22 -24.68
CA ASN A 187 -6.20 -0.70 -23.55
C ASN A 187 -6.78 0.66 -23.13
N GLN A 188 -7.28 0.72 -21.90
CA GLN A 188 -7.83 1.93 -21.31
C GLN A 188 -7.38 2.08 -19.86
N ASN A 189 -7.19 3.33 -19.45
CA ASN A 189 -6.99 3.69 -18.05
C ASN A 189 -8.21 4.49 -17.59
N VAL A 190 -8.79 4.07 -16.48
CA VAL A 190 -9.97 4.66 -15.86
C VAL A 190 -9.72 4.84 -14.37
N THR A 191 -10.54 5.64 -13.70
CA THR A 191 -10.36 5.96 -12.28
C THR A 191 -11.61 5.58 -11.49
N THR A 192 -11.44 4.93 -10.33
CA THR A 192 -12.57 4.58 -9.46
C THR A 192 -13.32 5.80 -8.96
N ASN A 193 -14.65 5.68 -8.89
CA ASN A 193 -15.52 6.72 -8.35
C ASN A 193 -15.49 6.74 -6.80
N ALA A 194 -16.30 7.62 -6.19
CA ALA A 194 -16.43 7.74 -4.73
C ALA A 194 -16.83 6.43 -4.01
N SER A 195 -17.44 5.50 -4.73
CA SER A 195 -17.86 4.17 -4.24
C SER A 195 -16.85 3.07 -4.58
N GLY A 196 -15.64 3.42 -5.04
CA GLY A 196 -14.57 2.46 -5.37
C GLY A 196 -14.83 1.65 -6.64
N GLY A 197 -15.82 2.04 -7.45
CA GLY A 197 -16.23 1.27 -8.63
C GLY A 197 -15.83 1.90 -9.96
N VAL A 198 -15.67 1.05 -10.98
CA VAL A 198 -15.64 1.41 -12.40
C VAL A 198 -16.47 0.42 -13.20
N THR A 199 -17.40 0.92 -14.01
CA THR A 199 -18.18 0.10 -14.94
C THR A 199 -17.77 0.41 -16.37
N LEU A 200 -17.38 -0.62 -17.11
CA LEU A 200 -17.09 -0.57 -18.55
C LEU A 200 -18.14 -1.37 -19.29
N ILE A 201 -18.79 -0.73 -20.26
CA ILE A 201 -19.93 -1.29 -20.98
C ILE A 201 -19.54 -1.48 -22.44
N GLY A 202 -19.94 -2.60 -23.05
CA GLY A 202 -19.65 -2.91 -24.46
C GLY A 202 -18.25 -3.46 -24.71
N LEU A 203 -17.57 -3.97 -23.68
CA LEU A 203 -16.22 -4.52 -23.86
C LEU A 203 -16.26 -5.72 -24.83
N PRO A 204 -15.30 -5.83 -25.77
CA PRO A 204 -15.20 -6.99 -26.65
C PRO A 204 -15.18 -8.29 -25.88
N VAL A 205 -15.91 -9.29 -26.35
CA VAL A 205 -15.96 -10.60 -25.69
C VAL A 205 -14.58 -11.25 -25.69
N SER A 206 -14.19 -11.80 -24.55
CA SER A 206 -12.94 -12.55 -24.41
C SER A 206 -12.99 -13.46 -23.19
N ASN A 207 -12.25 -14.57 -23.20
CA ASN A 207 -12.23 -15.53 -22.11
C ASN A 207 -10.89 -15.47 -21.36
N GLN A 208 -10.89 -14.88 -20.16
CA GLN A 208 -9.72 -14.77 -19.28
C GLN A 208 -8.50 -14.16 -19.98
N GLN A 209 -8.70 -13.03 -20.66
CA GLN A 209 -7.61 -12.27 -21.33
C GLN A 209 -7.58 -10.79 -20.93
N TYR A 210 -8.57 -10.31 -20.17
CA TYR A 210 -8.51 -8.95 -19.66
C TYR A 210 -7.59 -8.90 -18.44
N VAL A 211 -6.47 -8.21 -18.63
CA VAL A 211 -5.53 -7.86 -17.57
C VAL A 211 -6.03 -6.58 -16.90
N ILE A 212 -6.17 -6.62 -15.58
CA ILE A 212 -6.55 -5.46 -14.78
C ILE A 212 -5.38 -5.17 -13.85
N THR A 213 -4.94 -3.92 -13.81
CA THR A 213 -3.82 -3.46 -12.98
C THR A 213 -4.26 -2.20 -12.25
N LEU A 214 -4.08 -2.20 -10.93
CA LEU A 214 -4.40 -1.07 -10.06
C LEU A 214 -3.14 -0.26 -9.77
N GLY A 215 -3.31 1.04 -9.58
CA GLY A 215 -2.23 1.92 -9.17
C GLY A 215 -2.74 3.15 -8.44
N LYS A 216 -2.13 3.45 -7.30
CA LYS A 216 -2.37 4.68 -6.52
C LYS A 216 -1.18 4.91 -5.59
N THR A 217 -0.66 6.13 -5.55
CA THR A 217 0.50 6.45 -4.69
C THR A 217 0.19 6.21 -3.21
N GLY A 218 1.10 5.53 -2.51
CA GLY A 218 0.97 5.17 -1.09
C GLY A 218 0.03 3.98 -0.84
N PHE A 219 -0.34 3.26 -1.89
CA PHE A 219 -1.01 1.97 -1.88
C PHE A 219 -0.09 0.95 -2.56
N GLU A 220 -0.41 -0.32 -2.40
CA GLU A 220 0.37 -1.43 -2.94
C GLU A 220 0.67 -1.28 -4.45
N ASP A 221 1.92 -1.56 -4.87
CA ASP A 221 2.35 -1.36 -6.27
C ASP A 221 2.04 -2.55 -7.20
N ASP A 222 1.78 -3.73 -6.64
CA ASP A 222 1.68 -5.01 -7.38
C ASP A 222 0.28 -5.66 -7.34
N VAL A 223 -0.77 -4.87 -7.55
CA VAL A 223 -2.15 -5.39 -7.55
C VAL A 223 -2.70 -5.51 -8.96
N PHE A 224 -2.61 -6.72 -9.51
CA PHE A 224 -3.05 -7.04 -10.86
C PHE A 224 -3.65 -8.44 -10.97
N THR A 225 -4.25 -8.75 -12.13
CA THR A 225 -4.74 -10.10 -12.45
C THR A 225 -3.68 -10.97 -13.09
N LEU A 226 -3.72 -12.27 -12.78
CA LEU A 226 -2.81 -13.28 -13.31
C LEU A 226 -3.54 -14.28 -14.25
N PRO A 227 -2.82 -14.97 -15.14
CA PRO A 227 -3.38 -16.08 -15.90
C PRO A 227 -3.94 -17.18 -14.98
N PRO A 228 -5.00 -17.88 -15.38
CA PRO A 228 -5.51 -19.00 -14.61
C PRO A 228 -4.49 -20.15 -14.53
N TYR A 229 -4.50 -20.89 -13.41
CA TYR A 229 -3.80 -22.17 -13.31
C TYR A 229 -4.23 -23.11 -14.45
N PRO A 230 -3.33 -23.86 -15.11
CA PRO A 230 -1.92 -24.08 -14.79
C PRO A 230 -0.92 -23.18 -15.53
N ALA A 231 -1.36 -22.03 -16.09
CA ALA A 231 -0.42 -21.08 -16.67
C ALA A 231 0.42 -20.36 -15.59
N THR A 232 -0.14 -20.27 -14.38
CA THR A 232 0.54 -19.91 -13.13
C THR A 232 0.84 -21.16 -12.29
N SER A 233 1.79 -21.07 -11.35
CA SER A 233 2.18 -22.18 -10.46
C SER A 233 1.18 -22.46 -9.34
N PHE A 234 0.28 -21.52 -9.06
CA PHE A 234 -0.76 -21.58 -8.02
C PHE A 234 -2.10 -21.10 -8.60
N TYR A 235 -3.20 -21.24 -7.85
CA TYR A 235 -4.51 -20.67 -8.20
C TYR A 235 -4.56 -19.20 -7.77
N PRO A 236 -4.54 -18.21 -8.69
CA PRO A 236 -4.48 -16.82 -8.28
C PRO A 236 -5.78 -16.32 -7.65
N THR A 237 -5.68 -15.45 -6.66
CA THR A 237 -6.84 -14.74 -6.07
C THR A 237 -7.53 -13.88 -7.14
N ASN A 238 -6.74 -13.17 -7.94
CA ASN A 238 -7.22 -12.31 -9.02
C ASN A 238 -6.83 -12.91 -10.37
N VAL A 239 -7.78 -13.57 -11.04
CA VAL A 239 -7.57 -14.17 -12.36
C VAL A 239 -7.93 -13.16 -13.46
N HIS A 240 -7.27 -13.23 -14.63
CA HIS A 240 -7.66 -12.45 -15.81
C HIS A 240 -9.16 -12.56 -16.06
N SER A 241 -9.80 -11.42 -16.28
CA SER A 241 -11.25 -11.38 -16.42
C SER A 241 -11.71 -11.86 -17.78
N SER A 242 -12.89 -12.48 -17.80
CA SER A 242 -13.66 -12.74 -19.01
C SER A 242 -14.66 -11.62 -19.25
N VAL A 243 -15.03 -11.42 -20.51
CA VAL A 243 -16.17 -10.60 -20.88
C VAL A 243 -17.04 -11.45 -21.80
N ILE A 244 -18.31 -11.58 -21.43
CA ILE A 244 -19.31 -12.39 -22.12
C ILE A 244 -20.37 -11.47 -22.70
N SER A 245 -20.82 -11.75 -23.92
CA SER A 245 -21.81 -10.90 -24.61
C SER A 245 -23.09 -10.76 -23.79
N GLY A 246 -23.57 -9.51 -23.61
CA GLY A 246 -24.82 -9.21 -22.92
C GLY A 246 -24.84 -9.59 -21.44
N SER A 247 -23.68 -9.83 -20.82
CA SER A 247 -23.57 -10.23 -19.41
C SER A 247 -22.61 -9.33 -18.66
N THR A 248 -22.86 -9.18 -17.35
CA THR A 248 -21.98 -8.45 -16.42
C THR A 248 -21.02 -9.40 -15.75
N THR A 249 -19.73 -9.13 -15.92
CA THR A 249 -18.65 -9.73 -15.14
C THR A 249 -18.23 -8.77 -14.04
N ASN A 250 -18.14 -9.26 -12.81
CA ASN A 250 -17.67 -8.47 -11.67
C ASN A 250 -16.26 -8.94 -11.29
N ALA A 251 -15.33 -8.01 -11.19
CA ALA A 251 -13.99 -8.21 -10.64
C ALA A 251 -13.84 -7.37 -9.37
N VAL A 252 -13.49 -8.00 -8.25
CA VAL A 252 -13.35 -7.31 -6.96
C VAL A 252 -11.90 -7.42 -6.52
N PHE A 253 -11.31 -6.30 -6.13
CA PHE A 253 -9.93 -6.23 -5.65
C PHE A 253 -9.92 -5.65 -4.25
N SER A 254 -9.21 -6.31 -3.33
CA SER A 254 -8.71 -5.65 -2.13
C SER A 254 -7.47 -4.83 -2.50
N PHE A 255 -7.36 -3.58 -2.06
CA PHE A 255 -6.30 -2.64 -2.39
C PHE A 255 -6.12 -1.64 -1.24
N SER A 256 -5.00 -1.75 -0.53
CA SER A 256 -4.81 -1.07 0.75
C SER A 256 -3.55 -0.22 0.75
N ARG A 257 -3.44 0.64 1.75
CA ARG A 257 -2.21 1.44 1.95
C ARG A 257 -1.07 0.53 2.36
N GLN A 258 0.11 0.76 1.79
CA GLN A 258 1.35 0.12 2.22
C GLN A 258 1.72 0.58 3.63
N SER A 259 2.52 -0.24 4.29
CA SER A 259 2.96 -0.05 5.67
C SER A 259 4.47 -0.22 5.81
N ASP A 260 5.04 0.52 6.75
CA ASP A 260 6.45 0.42 7.12
C ASP A 260 6.55 -0.03 8.59
N PHE A 261 7.28 -1.10 8.85
CA PHE A 261 7.48 -1.62 10.20
C PHE A 261 8.90 -2.15 10.40
N THR A 262 9.30 -2.26 11.66
CA THR A 262 10.62 -2.77 12.05
C THR A 262 10.45 -4.07 12.80
N ILE A 263 11.19 -5.10 12.42
CA ILE A 263 11.33 -6.31 13.23
C ILE A 263 12.52 -6.11 14.15
N LYS A 264 12.36 -6.47 15.44
CA LYS A 264 13.40 -6.32 16.44
C LYS A 264 13.58 -7.60 17.24
N PHE A 265 14.82 -8.05 17.39
CA PHE A 265 15.12 -9.29 18.13
C PHE A 265 15.55 -8.97 19.57
N ILE A 266 14.88 -9.58 20.54
CA ILE A 266 15.04 -9.27 21.97
C ILE A 266 15.27 -10.54 22.78
N ASN A 267 16.19 -10.44 23.75
CA ASN A 267 16.33 -11.44 24.81
C ASN A 267 15.28 -11.17 25.90
N PRO A 268 14.36 -12.10 26.16
CA PRO A 268 13.25 -11.88 27.10
C PRO A 268 13.65 -11.81 28.57
N ILE A 269 14.92 -12.06 28.91
CA ILE A 269 15.39 -12.04 30.30
C ILE A 269 15.73 -10.63 30.77
N ASP A 270 16.41 -9.86 29.92
CA ASP A 270 16.98 -8.55 30.25
C ASP A 270 16.59 -7.45 29.26
N ASP A 271 15.68 -7.75 28.33
CA ASP A 271 15.24 -6.89 27.23
C ASP A 271 16.39 -6.38 26.35
N SER A 272 17.54 -7.05 26.36
CA SER A 272 18.67 -6.70 25.52
C SER A 272 18.41 -7.06 24.06
N VAL A 273 18.91 -6.23 23.15
CA VAL A 273 18.81 -6.49 21.70
C VAL A 273 19.77 -7.59 21.27
N ILE A 274 19.32 -8.41 20.31
CA ILE A 274 20.13 -9.48 19.74
C ILE A 274 20.50 -9.09 18.30
N PRO A 275 21.77 -8.71 18.03
CA PRO A 275 22.19 -8.24 16.71
C PRO A 275 22.38 -9.40 15.73
N ASP A 276 22.42 -9.06 14.44
CA ASP A 276 22.88 -9.94 13.36
C ASP A 276 22.12 -11.28 13.21
N ILE A 277 20.84 -11.31 13.63
CA ILE A 277 19.96 -12.48 13.46
C ILE A 277 19.49 -12.60 12.02
N GLY A 278 19.75 -13.75 11.41
CA GLY A 278 19.17 -14.14 10.12
C GLY A 278 17.78 -14.76 10.28
N PHE A 279 16.86 -14.41 9.39
CA PHE A 279 15.48 -14.89 9.44
C PHE A 279 14.83 -14.89 8.04
N SER A 280 13.73 -15.61 7.90
CA SER A 280 12.81 -15.46 6.77
C SER A 280 11.50 -14.83 7.22
N LEU A 281 10.83 -14.17 6.28
CA LEU A 281 9.57 -13.49 6.50
C LEU A 281 8.67 -13.71 5.28
N GLU A 282 7.51 -14.32 5.49
CA GLU A 282 6.49 -14.55 4.47
C GLU A 282 5.19 -13.90 4.93
N GLY A 283 4.47 -13.19 4.06
CA GLY A 283 3.17 -12.64 4.45
C GLY A 283 2.61 -11.49 3.63
N GLY A 284 1.69 -10.76 4.28
CA GLY A 284 0.97 -9.66 3.65
C GLY A 284 -0.14 -10.16 2.73
N ARG A 285 -0.22 -9.61 1.53
CA ARG A 285 -1.30 -9.91 0.58
C ARG A 285 -1.21 -11.35 0.08
N VAL A 286 -2.33 -12.07 0.21
CA VAL A 286 -2.53 -13.38 -0.43
C VAL A 286 -2.79 -13.19 -1.93
N ILE A 287 -1.83 -13.62 -2.75
CA ILE A 287 -1.92 -13.57 -4.22
C ILE A 287 -2.52 -14.83 -4.83
N GLY A 288 -2.60 -15.91 -4.07
CA GLY A 288 -3.28 -17.13 -4.48
C GLY A 288 -3.16 -18.28 -3.49
N THR A 289 -3.41 -19.49 -3.98
CA THR A 289 -3.38 -20.73 -3.18
C THR A 289 -2.73 -21.85 -3.97
N ASN A 290 -1.80 -22.58 -3.35
CA ASN A 290 -1.16 -23.75 -3.92
C ASN A 290 -2.13 -24.93 -4.03
N THR A 291 -1.71 -25.98 -4.75
CA THR A 291 -2.53 -27.19 -4.94
C THR A 291 -2.79 -27.99 -3.66
N ASP A 292 -1.96 -27.80 -2.63
CA ASP A 292 -2.11 -28.43 -1.31
C ASP A 292 -2.96 -27.60 -0.33
N GLY A 293 -3.41 -26.42 -0.74
CA GLY A 293 -4.21 -25.50 0.08
C GLY A 293 -3.41 -24.45 0.84
N SER A 294 -2.07 -24.47 0.79
CA SER A 294 -1.26 -23.40 1.37
C SER A 294 -1.47 -22.08 0.63
N LEU A 295 -1.50 -20.97 1.37
CA LEU A 295 -1.63 -19.64 0.80
C LEU A 295 -0.31 -19.23 0.15
N VAL A 296 -0.38 -18.44 -0.91
CA VAL A 296 0.79 -17.82 -1.55
C VAL A 296 0.69 -16.33 -1.31
N HIS A 297 1.73 -15.76 -0.72
CA HIS A 297 1.82 -14.35 -0.37
C HIS A 297 2.65 -13.56 -1.40
N ASN A 298 2.48 -12.25 -1.44
CA ASN A 298 3.31 -11.37 -2.28
C ASN A 298 4.68 -11.09 -1.67
N PHE A 299 4.80 -11.13 -0.34
CA PHE A 299 6.04 -11.00 0.37
C PHE A 299 6.51 -12.39 0.81
N ASP A 300 7.69 -12.80 0.34
CA ASP A 300 8.29 -14.11 0.61
C ASP A 300 9.82 -13.95 0.49
N GLU A 301 10.47 -13.62 1.61
CA GLU A 301 11.90 -13.34 1.67
C GLU A 301 12.60 -14.34 2.61
N ASP A 302 13.45 -15.19 2.03
CA ASP A 302 14.13 -16.30 2.74
C ASP A 302 15.43 -15.89 3.46
N SER A 303 15.93 -14.68 3.24
CA SER A 303 17.28 -14.29 3.69
C SER A 303 17.37 -12.83 4.13
N LEU A 304 16.58 -12.46 5.13
CA LEU A 304 16.69 -11.19 5.82
C LEU A 304 17.66 -11.30 7.00
N ALA A 305 18.20 -10.17 7.43
CA ALA A 305 19.10 -10.12 8.58
C ALA A 305 18.94 -8.81 9.34
N ALA A 306 18.83 -8.91 10.66
CA ALA A 306 18.89 -7.75 11.54
C ALA A 306 20.28 -7.10 11.53
N ASP A 307 20.34 -5.80 11.78
CA ASP A 307 21.57 -5.04 11.87
C ASP A 307 22.25 -5.18 13.25
N SER A 308 23.29 -4.36 13.49
CA SER A 308 23.99 -4.30 14.78
C SER A 308 23.15 -3.80 15.96
N SER A 309 21.98 -3.22 15.67
CA SER A 309 20.99 -2.78 16.65
C SER A 309 19.95 -3.87 16.92
N GLY A 310 20.03 -5.01 16.25
CA GLY A 310 19.05 -6.10 16.33
C GLY A 310 17.75 -5.78 15.61
N GLU A 311 17.77 -4.86 14.64
CA GLU A 311 16.58 -4.38 13.93
C GLU A 311 16.70 -4.61 12.43
N GLU A 312 15.58 -4.91 11.77
CA GLU A 312 15.46 -4.89 10.30
C GLU A 312 14.20 -4.10 9.90
N SER A 313 14.35 -3.19 8.94
CA SER A 313 13.24 -2.34 8.48
C SER A 313 12.59 -2.92 7.23
N ILE A 314 11.29 -3.16 7.30
CA ILE A 314 10.47 -3.60 6.18
C ILE A 314 9.67 -2.39 5.68
N THR A 315 9.90 -2.00 4.43
CA THR A 315 9.26 -0.83 3.80
C THR A 315 8.31 -1.25 2.71
N ASP A 316 7.31 -0.41 2.44
CA ASP A 316 6.33 -0.61 1.36
C ASP A 316 5.59 -1.97 1.43
N ALA A 317 5.45 -2.51 2.65
CA ALA A 317 4.86 -3.80 2.89
C ALA A 317 3.34 -3.76 2.70
N SER A 318 2.76 -4.79 2.08
CA SER A 318 1.30 -4.94 2.06
C SER A 318 0.78 -5.25 3.46
N PRO A 319 -0.38 -4.70 3.87
CA PRO A 319 -0.97 -5.07 5.15
C PRO A 319 -1.45 -6.52 5.15
N GLY A 320 -1.50 -7.11 6.33
CA GLY A 320 -1.89 -8.49 6.54
C GLY A 320 -1.04 -9.20 7.58
N GLN A 321 -1.18 -10.51 7.58
CA GLN A 321 -0.44 -11.38 8.48
C GLN A 321 0.88 -11.79 7.84
N TYR A 322 1.94 -11.73 8.63
CA TYR A 322 3.28 -12.20 8.31
C TYR A 322 3.68 -13.31 9.25
N THR A 323 4.50 -14.24 8.79
CA THR A 323 5.08 -15.33 9.55
C THR A 323 6.58 -15.14 9.56
N VAL A 324 7.17 -15.04 10.74
CA VAL A 324 8.62 -14.93 10.92
C VAL A 324 9.21 -16.31 11.23
N ASN A 325 10.25 -16.71 10.51
CA ASN A 325 11.00 -17.92 10.83
C ASN A 325 12.44 -17.56 11.19
N VAL A 326 12.87 -17.94 12.39
CA VAL A 326 14.24 -17.75 12.85
C VAL A 326 14.90 -19.11 13.00
N SER A 327 15.96 -19.33 12.22
CA SER A 327 16.80 -20.53 12.34
C SER A 327 18.23 -20.13 12.67
N ASP A 328 18.51 -19.96 13.96
CA ASP A 328 19.82 -19.53 14.46
C ASP A 328 20.51 -20.64 15.27
N PRO A 329 21.83 -20.86 15.12
CA PRO A 329 22.56 -21.86 15.89
C PRO A 329 22.59 -21.59 17.40
N ASN A 330 22.56 -20.33 17.84
CA ASN A 330 22.70 -19.90 19.22
C ASN A 330 21.36 -19.56 19.89
N TYR A 331 20.29 -19.38 19.13
CA TYR A 331 19.00 -18.98 19.68
C TYR A 331 17.85 -19.95 19.32
N VAL A 332 16.82 -19.97 20.17
CA VAL A 332 15.52 -20.63 19.91
C VAL A 332 14.44 -19.56 19.83
N PHE A 333 13.61 -19.62 18.80
CA PHE A 333 12.42 -18.78 18.68
C PHE A 333 11.41 -19.10 19.79
N TRP A 334 10.94 -18.08 20.50
CA TRP A 334 9.83 -18.23 21.46
C TRP A 334 8.52 -17.74 20.85
N LYS A 335 8.41 -16.44 20.57
CA LYS A 335 7.20 -15.79 20.06
C LYS A 335 7.46 -14.38 19.56
N THR A 336 6.47 -13.81 18.89
CA THR A 336 6.35 -12.39 18.61
C THR A 336 5.54 -11.68 19.69
N ASP A 337 5.66 -10.35 19.77
CA ASP A 337 4.82 -9.48 20.62
C ASP A 337 3.41 -9.20 20.05
N SER A 338 3.15 -9.71 18.85
CA SER A 338 1.96 -9.39 18.08
C SER A 338 0.79 -10.20 18.60
N GLY A 339 0.15 -9.71 19.69
CA GLY A 339 -1.01 -10.32 20.38
C GLY A 339 -2.31 -10.41 19.57
N SER A 340 -2.20 -10.80 18.31
CA SER A 340 -3.29 -10.97 17.33
C SER A 340 -3.09 -12.17 16.39
N GLY A 341 -1.94 -12.86 16.47
CA GLY A 341 -1.71 -14.13 15.79
C GLY A 341 -2.46 -15.28 16.44
N ASN A 342 -2.90 -16.25 15.64
CA ASN A 342 -3.31 -17.56 16.17
C ASN A 342 -2.07 -18.40 16.55
N ASN A 343 -0.90 -18.05 15.99
CA ASN A 343 0.36 -18.73 16.21
C ASN A 343 1.45 -17.76 16.69
N ALA A 344 2.43 -18.30 17.43
CA ALA A 344 3.48 -17.53 18.10
C ALA A 344 4.42 -16.79 17.14
N ASP A 345 4.50 -17.24 15.89
CA ASP A 345 5.34 -16.75 14.80
C ASP A 345 4.64 -15.75 13.89
N GLU A 346 3.40 -15.38 14.19
CA GLU A 346 2.62 -14.46 13.37
C GLU A 346 2.78 -13.00 13.83
N ILE A 347 2.87 -12.10 12.85
CA ILE A 347 2.93 -10.65 13.01
C ILE A 347 1.78 -10.05 12.21
N LEU A 348 0.94 -9.24 12.84
CA LEU A 348 -0.10 -8.49 12.13
C LEU A 348 0.41 -7.09 11.80
N VAL A 349 0.28 -6.73 10.52
CA VAL A 349 0.60 -5.40 9.99
C VAL A 349 -0.68 -4.76 9.48
N GLU A 350 -1.07 -3.65 10.09
CA GLU A 350 -2.25 -2.88 9.74
C GLU A 350 -2.00 -2.02 8.50
N GLN A 351 -3.04 -1.64 7.76
CA GLN A 351 -2.88 -0.80 6.56
C GLN A 351 -2.43 0.62 6.89
N GLY A 352 -1.40 1.12 6.18
CA GLY A 352 -0.86 2.46 6.41
C GLY A 352 -0.14 2.64 7.75
N GLU A 353 0.24 1.54 8.41
CA GLU A 353 1.05 1.52 9.62
C GLU A 353 2.47 2.05 9.29
N SER A 354 3.05 2.87 10.15
CA SER A 354 4.39 3.43 9.91
C SER A 354 5.14 3.62 11.23
N GLY A 355 6.38 3.12 11.28
CA GLY A 355 7.30 3.31 12.41
C GLY A 355 6.99 2.43 13.62
N GLN A 356 6.27 1.34 13.42
CA GLN A 356 5.94 0.38 14.48
C GLN A 356 7.01 -0.70 14.55
N THR A 357 7.41 -1.04 15.78
CA THR A 357 8.34 -2.13 16.05
C THR A 357 7.56 -3.38 16.42
N LYS A 358 7.97 -4.52 15.88
CA LYS A 358 7.43 -5.85 16.15
C LYS A 358 8.56 -6.66 16.80
N ASP A 359 8.44 -6.90 18.09
CA ASP A 359 9.46 -7.60 18.85
C ASP A 359 9.35 -9.13 18.64
N VAL A 360 10.49 -9.76 18.44
CA VAL A 360 10.68 -11.20 18.29
C VAL A 360 11.58 -11.68 19.41
N TYR A 361 11.01 -12.50 20.30
CA TYR A 361 11.70 -12.99 21.48
C TYR A 361 12.47 -14.27 21.18
N LEU A 362 13.77 -14.24 21.45
CA LEU A 362 14.67 -15.36 21.23
C LEU A 362 15.35 -15.79 22.53
N LEU A 363 15.40 -17.10 22.76
CA LEU A 363 16.03 -17.70 23.94
C LEU A 363 17.46 -18.11 23.62
N ASP A 364 18.42 -17.65 24.42
CA ASP A 364 19.83 -18.02 24.29
C ASP A 364 20.03 -19.50 24.66
N LYS A 365 20.48 -20.29 23.69
CA LYS A 365 20.74 -21.72 23.88
C LYS A 365 21.85 -22.00 24.86
N THR A 366 22.77 -21.06 25.09
CA THR A 366 23.95 -21.27 25.94
C THR A 366 23.67 -21.06 27.42
N ARG A 367 22.53 -20.44 27.76
CA ARG A 367 22.15 -20.14 29.13
C ARG A 367 21.37 -21.28 29.77
N ASP A 368 21.78 -21.69 30.97
CA ASP A 368 21.04 -22.64 31.80
C ASP A 368 19.64 -22.09 32.10
N SER A 369 18.64 -22.73 31.49
CA SER A 369 17.24 -22.30 31.55
C SER A 369 16.32 -23.46 31.16
N TYR A 370 15.05 -23.34 31.50
CA TYR A 370 14.02 -24.33 31.16
C TYR A 370 12.90 -23.68 30.35
N PHE A 371 12.68 -24.21 29.14
CA PHE A 371 11.60 -23.80 28.26
C PHE A 371 10.67 -24.98 28.00
N VAL A 372 9.42 -24.87 28.43
CA VAL A 372 8.51 -26.01 28.44
C VAL A 372 7.21 -25.68 27.73
N LYS A 373 6.76 -26.60 26.86
CA LYS A 373 5.43 -26.57 26.27
C LYS A 373 4.46 -27.40 27.09
N ILE A 374 3.31 -26.84 27.45
CA ILE A 374 2.25 -27.52 28.20
C ILE A 374 1.02 -27.67 27.32
N THR A 375 0.53 -28.90 27.25
CA THR A 375 -0.66 -29.26 26.47
C THR A 375 -1.72 -29.98 27.31
N ASP A 376 -2.95 -29.96 26.83
CA ASP A 376 -4.02 -30.82 27.33
C ASP A 376 -3.77 -32.25 26.83
N SER A 377 -3.75 -33.21 27.74
CA SER A 377 -3.40 -34.61 27.43
C SER A 377 -4.41 -35.34 26.53
N VAL A 378 -5.64 -34.83 26.42
CA VAL A 378 -6.74 -35.45 25.67
C VAL A 378 -6.83 -34.85 24.26
N THR A 379 -6.77 -33.53 24.16
CA THR A 379 -6.96 -32.78 22.91
C THR A 379 -5.64 -32.43 22.21
N GLY A 380 -4.53 -32.42 22.95
CA GLY A 380 -3.24 -31.94 22.47
C GLY A 380 -3.16 -30.42 22.29
N ALA A 381 -4.20 -29.68 22.70
CA ALA A 381 -4.22 -28.22 22.59
C ALA A 381 -3.22 -27.57 23.57
N PRO A 382 -2.54 -26.48 23.18
CA PRO A 382 -1.71 -25.71 24.11
C PRO A 382 -2.55 -25.15 25.27
N LEU A 383 -1.97 -25.06 26.46
CA LEU A 383 -2.66 -24.58 27.66
C LEU A 383 -2.06 -23.29 28.19
N GLU A 384 -2.78 -22.19 28.00
CA GLU A 384 -2.48 -20.89 28.62
C GLU A 384 -2.67 -20.90 30.14
N GLY A 385 -1.86 -20.14 30.88
CA GLY A 385 -2.07 -19.85 32.30
C GLY A 385 -1.84 -21.04 33.24
N VAL A 386 -1.15 -22.09 32.77
CA VAL A 386 -0.63 -23.14 33.65
C VAL A 386 0.48 -22.55 34.50
N LEU A 387 0.37 -22.63 35.83
CA LEU A 387 1.46 -22.28 36.73
C LEU A 387 2.51 -23.38 36.67
N VAL A 388 3.70 -23.04 36.22
CA VAL A 388 4.88 -23.91 36.18
C VAL A 388 5.78 -23.51 37.34
N GLU A 389 6.02 -24.44 38.27
CA GLU A 389 6.95 -24.28 39.38
C GLU A 389 8.14 -25.22 39.17
N VAL A 390 9.36 -24.67 39.21
CA VAL A 390 10.61 -25.42 39.13
C VAL A 390 11.35 -25.25 40.45
N SER A 391 11.67 -26.35 41.12
CA SER A 391 12.30 -26.29 42.46
C SER A 391 13.37 -27.35 42.69
N SER A 392 14.37 -27.00 43.52
CA SER A 392 15.42 -27.91 43.97
C SER A 392 15.71 -27.70 45.45
N VAL A 393 15.31 -28.66 46.28
CA VAL A 393 15.56 -28.65 47.73
C VAL A 393 17.07 -28.64 48.07
N PRO A 394 17.94 -29.43 47.40
CA PRO A 394 19.39 -29.39 47.67
C PRO A 394 20.04 -28.04 47.38
N LEU A 395 19.55 -27.33 46.36
CA LEU A 395 20.09 -26.04 45.93
C LEU A 395 19.39 -24.86 46.61
N GLY A 396 18.22 -25.07 47.21
CA GLY A 396 17.38 -24.01 47.77
C GLY A 396 16.68 -23.15 46.72
N PHE A 397 16.63 -23.61 45.47
CA PHE A 397 16.06 -22.90 44.32
C PHE A 397 14.55 -23.13 44.24
N THR A 398 13.80 -22.07 43.96
CA THR A 398 12.40 -22.16 43.52
C THR A 398 12.07 -20.98 42.63
N ASP A 399 11.49 -21.25 41.47
CA ASP A 399 11.03 -20.22 40.53
C ASP A 399 9.70 -20.65 39.90
N THR A 400 8.92 -19.68 39.47
CA THR A 400 7.58 -19.88 38.92
C THR A 400 7.31 -19.00 37.72
N THR A 401 6.66 -19.57 36.71
CA THR A 401 6.18 -18.84 35.53
C THR A 401 4.76 -19.28 35.19
N GLN A 402 4.09 -18.53 34.32
CA GLN A 402 2.82 -18.94 33.74
C GLN A 402 3.02 -19.24 32.26
N ALA A 403 2.42 -20.33 31.80
CA ALA A 403 2.36 -20.63 30.38
C ALA A 403 1.63 -19.52 29.62
N ASP A 404 2.18 -19.06 28.50
CA ASP A 404 1.54 -18.09 27.62
C ASP A 404 0.42 -18.71 26.78
N GLU A 405 -0.22 -17.91 25.92
CA GLU A 405 -1.34 -18.33 25.07
C GLU A 405 -1.00 -19.51 24.14
N TYR A 406 0.29 -19.69 23.84
CA TYR A 406 0.81 -20.79 23.00
C TYR A 406 1.23 -22.01 23.84
N GLY A 407 0.98 -21.96 25.15
CA GLY A 407 1.25 -23.03 26.10
C GLY A 407 2.72 -23.09 26.54
N TYR A 408 3.53 -22.07 26.30
CA TYR A 408 4.95 -22.08 26.68
C TYR A 408 5.20 -21.37 28.00
N GLY A 409 5.94 -22.02 28.89
CA GLY A 409 6.53 -21.42 30.09
C GLY A 409 8.05 -21.34 29.96
N PHE A 410 8.64 -20.23 30.40
CA PHE A 410 10.09 -20.02 30.43
C PHE A 410 10.57 -19.70 31.85
N ILE A 411 11.62 -20.39 32.30
CA ILE A 411 12.26 -20.24 33.62
C ILE A 411 13.77 -20.10 33.40
N SER A 412 14.33 -18.99 33.87
CA SER A 412 15.78 -18.72 33.79
C SER A 412 16.43 -18.45 35.14
N GLY A 413 15.64 -18.41 36.22
CA GLY A 413 16.05 -17.84 37.49
C GLY A 413 16.29 -16.33 37.42
N ASP A 414 16.59 -15.75 38.57
CA ASP A 414 16.90 -14.32 38.74
C ASP A 414 18.42 -14.08 38.78
N GLU A 415 18.86 -12.81 38.79
CA GLU A 415 20.30 -12.45 38.83
C GLU A 415 21.06 -13.07 40.02
N ASP A 416 20.38 -13.31 41.14
CA ASP A 416 20.96 -13.85 42.37
C ASP A 416 20.77 -15.38 42.53
N ASP A 417 19.87 -15.99 41.77
CA ASP A 417 19.52 -17.42 41.87
C ASP A 417 19.20 -18.00 40.48
N ILE A 418 20.23 -18.52 39.81
CA ILE A 418 20.15 -19.09 38.47
C ILE A 418 20.07 -20.63 38.54
N LEU A 419 19.51 -21.24 37.49
CA LEU A 419 19.59 -22.70 37.35
C LEU A 419 21.03 -23.15 37.13
N ALA A 420 21.38 -24.30 37.70
CA ALA A 420 22.72 -24.88 37.65
C ALA A 420 22.78 -26.03 36.64
N ALA A 421 23.73 -25.96 35.70
CA ALA A 421 24.02 -27.04 34.77
C ALA A 421 24.33 -28.37 35.48
N GLY A 422 23.76 -29.45 34.95
CA GLY A 422 23.90 -30.83 35.43
C GLY A 422 22.99 -31.21 36.60
N GLU A 423 22.29 -30.25 37.19
CA GLU A 423 21.46 -30.48 38.38
C GLU A 423 20.02 -30.88 38.01
N THR A 424 19.37 -31.63 38.91
CA THR A 424 17.98 -32.10 38.74
C THR A 424 17.02 -31.22 39.52
N TYR A 425 15.95 -30.79 38.87
CA TYR A 425 14.88 -29.97 39.44
C TYR A 425 13.54 -30.72 39.34
N ASN A 426 12.67 -30.53 40.34
CA ASN A 426 11.29 -30.99 40.28
C ASN A 426 10.47 -29.96 39.50
N VAL A 427 9.56 -30.44 38.65
CA VAL A 427 8.63 -29.60 37.89
C VAL A 427 7.21 -29.91 38.35
N LYS A 428 6.52 -28.86 38.76
CA LYS A 428 5.12 -28.91 39.18
C LYS A 428 4.26 -28.05 38.27
N LEU A 429 3.13 -28.60 37.83
CA LEU A 429 2.15 -27.92 36.99
C LEU A 429 0.80 -27.84 37.72
N THR A 430 0.25 -26.63 37.81
CA THR A 430 -1.07 -26.39 38.42
C THR A 430 -1.92 -25.49 37.54
N LYS A 431 -3.14 -25.93 37.25
CA LYS A 431 -4.16 -25.13 36.54
C LYS A 431 -5.56 -25.49 37.05
N PRO A 432 -6.43 -24.52 37.40
CA PRO A 432 -7.81 -24.80 37.78
C PRO A 432 -8.55 -25.61 36.70
N GLY A 433 -9.27 -26.66 37.11
CA GLY A 433 -9.97 -27.57 36.21
C GLY A 433 -9.12 -28.72 35.65
N TYR A 434 -7.83 -28.78 36.01
CA TYR A 434 -6.91 -29.85 35.63
C TYR A 434 -6.33 -30.53 36.87
N SER A 435 -5.92 -31.78 36.71
CA SER A 435 -5.20 -32.53 37.74
C SER A 435 -3.77 -32.00 37.85
N ASP A 436 -3.33 -31.67 39.06
CA ASP A 436 -1.95 -31.22 39.29
C ASP A 436 -0.95 -32.31 38.90
N LYS A 437 0.13 -31.91 38.22
CA LYS A 437 1.28 -32.78 37.94
C LYS A 437 2.43 -32.39 38.86
N ASN A 438 2.96 -33.34 39.63
CA ASN A 438 3.92 -33.07 40.72
C ASN A 438 5.10 -34.06 40.79
N ASP A 439 5.19 -35.00 39.85
CA ASP A 439 6.14 -36.12 39.85
C ASP A 439 7.15 -36.04 38.70
N ASP A 440 7.20 -34.90 38.00
CA ASP A 440 8.10 -34.68 36.88
C ASP A 440 9.42 -34.04 37.33
N THR A 441 10.49 -34.33 36.59
CA THR A 441 11.83 -33.81 36.86
C THR A 441 12.56 -33.45 35.58
N VAL A 442 13.36 -32.40 35.63
CA VAL A 442 14.21 -31.98 34.52
C VAL A 442 15.66 -31.86 34.98
N VAL A 443 16.60 -32.31 34.14
CA VAL A 443 18.03 -32.05 34.33
C VAL A 443 18.40 -30.87 33.46
N ILE A 444 18.87 -29.79 34.08
CA ILE A 444 19.21 -28.57 33.35
C ILE A 444 20.61 -28.69 32.78
N SER A 445 20.77 -28.38 31.51
CA SER A 445 22.08 -28.18 30.88
C SER A 445 21.83 -27.28 29.68
N GLN A 446 22.33 -26.04 29.74
CA GLN A 446 22.01 -25.03 28.74
C GLN A 446 20.49 -24.80 28.65
N LEU A 447 19.98 -24.26 27.55
CA LEU A 447 18.55 -24.16 27.31
C LEU A 447 17.95 -25.56 27.18
N THR A 448 17.26 -26.00 28.22
CA THR A 448 16.63 -27.31 28.27
C THR A 448 15.18 -27.17 27.82
N GLN A 449 14.79 -27.90 26.77
CA GLN A 449 13.43 -27.88 26.23
C GLN A 449 12.64 -29.10 26.71
N GLY A 450 11.38 -28.90 27.11
CA GLY A 450 10.49 -29.96 27.57
C GLY A 450 9.09 -29.86 26.97
N GLU A 451 8.40 -30.99 26.91
CA GLU A 451 6.97 -31.06 26.57
C GLU A 451 6.25 -31.85 27.65
N LEU A 452 5.26 -31.21 28.27
CA LEU A 452 4.46 -31.79 29.34
C LEU A 452 2.98 -31.71 28.99
N SER A 453 2.20 -32.63 29.53
CA SER A 453 0.74 -32.61 29.44
C SER A 453 0.11 -32.80 30.81
N ILE A 454 -1.04 -32.16 31.02
CA ILE A 454 -1.86 -32.31 32.23
C ILE A 454 -3.28 -32.78 31.88
N ASP A 455 -3.86 -33.61 32.74
CA ASP A 455 -5.18 -34.20 32.52
C ASP A 455 -6.30 -33.27 33.01
N PRO A 456 -7.38 -33.05 32.24
CA PRO A 456 -8.56 -32.37 32.74
C PRO A 456 -9.23 -33.20 33.86
N GLN A 457 -9.84 -32.52 34.84
CA GLN A 457 -10.53 -33.16 35.98
C GLN A 457 -11.89 -33.77 35.65
#